data_AF-A0A429AXL6-F1
#
_entry.id   AF-A0A429AXL6-F1
#
_cell.length_a   1.000
_cell.length_b   1.000
_cell.length_c   1.000
_cell.angle_alpha   90.00
_cell.angle_beta   90.00
_cell.angle_gamma   90.00
#
_symmetry.space_group_name_H-M   'P 1'
#
loop_
_entity.id
_entity.type
_entity.pdbx_description
1 polymer ?
#
loop_
_entity_poly.entity_id
_entity_poly.type
_entity_poly.pdbx_seq_one_letter_code
_entity_poly.pdbx_strand_id
1 'polypeptide(L)'
;MAFRRNPREEVGGLAQEVVDEITWYMREHKITRADLATSLGVSPGRVSQILSGDENLTLRTLGEALVALGARLAFTLGDAEGSASALT
;
A
#
# COMPACT_ATOMS: atom_id res chain seq x y z
N MET A 1 14.35 17.56 23.07
CA MET A 1 14.41 18.05 21.68
C MET A 1 13.67 17.05 20.81
N ALA A 2 12.44 17.39 20.39
CA ALA A 2 11.67 16.52 19.51
C ALA A 2 12.23 16.64 18.09
N PHE A 3 12.69 15.52 17.53
CA PHE A 3 13.05 15.41 16.12
C PHE A 3 11.75 15.68 15.35
N ARG A 4 11.58 16.88 14.79
CA ARG A 4 10.48 17.10 13.84
C ARG A 4 10.76 16.19 12.65
N ARG A 5 10.08 15.05 12.59
CA ARG A 5 10.10 14.18 11.42
C ARG A 5 9.68 15.01 10.21
N ASN A 6 10.40 14.85 9.11
CA ASN A 6 10.15 15.61 7.90
C ASN A 6 8.84 15.08 7.29
N PRO A 7 7.77 15.90 7.14
CA PRO A 7 6.46 15.40 6.66
C PRO A 7 6.55 14.71 5.30
N ARG A 8 7.55 15.07 4.48
CA ARG A 8 7.82 14.42 3.19
C ARG A 8 8.37 12.99 3.32
N GLU A 9 9.09 12.68 4.40
CA GLU A 9 9.54 11.31 4.70
C GLU A 9 8.37 10.45 5.20
N GLU A 10 7.45 11.04 5.98
CA GLU A 10 6.23 10.35 6.44
C GLU A 10 5.23 10.08 5.29
N VAL A 11 5.10 11.00 4.33
CA VAL A 11 4.23 10.80 3.14
C VAL A 11 4.76 9.70 2.21
N GLY A 12 6.08 9.54 2.09
CA GLY A 12 6.68 8.43 1.33
C GLY A 12 6.44 7.06 1.99
N GLY A 13 6.34 7.02 3.32
CA GLY A 13 6.11 5.79 4.08
C GLY A 13 4.80 5.09 3.74
N LEU A 14 3.70 5.84 3.56
CA LEU A 14 2.38 5.24 3.31
C LEU A 14 2.34 4.41 2.03
N ALA A 15 2.95 4.89 0.95
CA ALA A 15 3.00 4.14 -0.31
C ALA A 15 3.77 2.83 -0.14
N GLN A 16 4.89 2.86 0.59
CA GLN A 16 5.67 1.67 0.89
C GLN A 16 4.91 0.69 1.79
N GLU A 17 4.24 1.17 2.84
CA GLU A 17 3.43 0.34 3.74
C GLU A 17 2.31 -0.39 2.95
N VAL A 18 1.63 0.32 2.05
CA VAL A 18 0.62 -0.27 1.17
C VAL A 18 1.23 -1.32 0.24
N VAL A 19 2.40 -1.04 -0.35
CA VAL A 19 3.11 -2.00 -1.23
C VAL A 19 3.56 -3.25 -0.46
N ASP A 20 4.05 -3.07 0.76
CA ASP A 20 4.47 -4.16 1.64
C ASP A 20 3.29 -5.05 2.01
N GLU A 21 2.14 -4.46 2.33
CA GLU A 21 0.90 -5.18 2.62
C GLU A 21 0.39 -5.97 1.41
N ILE A 22 0.39 -5.35 0.21
CA ILE A 22 0.03 -6.04 -1.04
C ILE A 22 0.99 -7.22 -1.29
N THR A 23 2.29 -7.01 -1.09
CA THR A 23 3.32 -8.04 -1.30
C THR A 23 3.17 -9.19 -0.29
N TRP A 24 2.84 -8.87 0.96
CA TRP A 24 2.51 -9.86 1.99
C TRP A 24 1.28 -10.68 1.59
N TYR A 25 0.18 -10.02 1.20
CA TYR A 25 -1.06 -10.68 0.78
C TYR A 25 -0.82 -11.62 -0.42
N MET A 26 -0.12 -11.14 -1.45
CA MET A 26 0.22 -11.96 -2.61
C MET A 26 1.00 -13.22 -2.22
N ARG A 27 1.99 -13.09 -1.33
CA ARG A 27 2.79 -14.23 -0.85
C ARG A 27 1.93 -15.24 -0.09
N GLU A 28 1.08 -14.79 0.82
CA GLU A 28 0.21 -15.66 1.63
C GLU A 28 -0.78 -16.43 0.75
N HIS A 29 -1.30 -15.77 -0.29
CA HIS A 29 -2.24 -16.36 -1.23
C HIS A 29 -1.59 -17.03 -2.45
N LYS A 30 -0.25 -17.14 -2.47
CA LYS A 30 0.55 -17.74 -3.56
C LYS A 30 0.30 -17.11 -4.94
N ILE A 31 -0.03 -15.82 -4.98
CA ILE A 31 -0.24 -15.05 -6.19
C ILE A 31 1.12 -14.50 -6.64
N THR A 32 1.52 -14.81 -7.87
CA THR A 32 2.76 -14.29 -8.44
C THR A 32 2.55 -12.90 -9.04
N ARG A 33 3.65 -12.17 -9.30
CA ARG A 33 3.59 -10.91 -10.07
C ARG A 33 3.05 -11.12 -11.49
N ALA A 34 3.27 -12.30 -12.07
CA ALA A 34 2.73 -12.64 -13.38
C ALA A 34 1.22 -12.80 -13.33
N ASP A 35 0.69 -13.48 -12.30
CA ASP A 35 -0.76 -13.64 -12.10
C ASP A 35 -1.45 -12.28 -11.91
N LEU A 36 -0.86 -11.40 -11.09
CA LEU A 36 -1.38 -10.04 -10.90
C LEU A 36 -1.32 -9.24 -12.21
N ALA A 37 -0.22 -9.34 -12.98
CA ALA A 37 -0.09 -8.67 -14.27
C ALA A 37 -1.17 -9.13 -15.26
N THR A 38 -1.41 -10.44 -15.34
CA THR A 38 -2.47 -11.03 -16.15
C THR A 38 -3.85 -10.52 -15.72
N SER A 39 -4.14 -10.49 -14.43
CA SER A 39 -5.44 -10.00 -13.93
C SER A 39 -5.65 -8.50 -14.16
N LEU A 40 -4.57 -7.72 -14.15
CA LEU A 40 -4.61 -6.28 -14.43
C LEU A 40 -4.59 -5.94 -15.93
N GLY A 41 -4.28 -6.92 -16.79
CA GLY A 41 -4.10 -6.66 -18.23
C GLY A 41 -2.87 -5.80 -18.55
N VAL A 42 -1.81 -5.86 -17.72
CA VAL A 42 -0.58 -5.08 -17.87
C VAL A 42 0.65 -5.98 -17.98
N SER A 43 1.82 -5.39 -18.24
CA SER A 43 3.08 -6.16 -18.27
C SER A 43 3.58 -6.50 -16.86
N PRO A 44 4.33 -7.61 -16.68
CA PRO A 44 4.99 -7.92 -15.40
C PRO A 44 5.97 -6.83 -14.93
N GLY A 45 6.58 -6.10 -15.88
CA GLY A 45 7.42 -4.94 -15.60
C GLY A 45 6.62 -3.80 -14.96
N ARG A 46 5.40 -3.53 -15.45
CA ARG A 46 4.50 -2.54 -14.85
C ARG A 46 4.13 -2.92 -13.41
N VAL A 47 3.83 -4.18 -13.14
CA VAL A 47 3.59 -4.66 -11.77
C VAL A 47 4.83 -4.49 -10.89
N SER A 48 6.02 -4.75 -11.43
CA SER A 48 7.26 -4.59 -10.66
C SER A 48 7.56 -3.13 -10.32
N GLN A 49 7.18 -2.17 -11.18
CA GLN A 49 7.24 -0.73 -10.88
C GLN A 49 6.24 -0.33 -9.80
N ILE A 50 5.00 -0.81 -9.89
CA ILE A 50 3.95 -0.56 -8.89
C ILE A 50 4.42 -1.06 -7.51
N LEU A 51 5.03 -2.24 -7.46
CA LEU A 51 5.46 -2.89 -6.23
C LEU A 51 6.89 -2.53 -5.78
N SER A 52 7.60 -1.63 -6.47
CA SER A 52 8.92 -1.19 -6.01
C SER A 52 8.84 -0.09 -4.95
N GLY A 53 7.68 0.57 -4.80
CA GLY A 53 7.52 1.72 -3.90
C GLY A 53 8.19 3.02 -4.39
N ASP A 54 9.05 2.93 -5.41
CA ASP A 54 9.75 4.08 -6.02
C ASP A 54 8.85 4.91 -6.96
N GLU A 55 7.75 4.33 -7.46
CA GLU A 55 6.75 5.08 -8.21
C GLU A 55 5.62 5.61 -7.32
N ASN A 56 5.06 6.76 -7.71
CA ASN A 56 3.87 7.31 -7.08
C ASN A 56 2.66 6.41 -7.35
N LEU A 57 2.35 5.52 -6.41
CA LEU A 57 1.17 4.67 -6.45
C LEU A 57 -0.09 5.54 -6.33
N THR A 58 -0.89 5.60 -7.40
CA THR A 58 -2.18 6.29 -7.34
C THR A 58 -3.22 5.44 -6.64
N LEU A 59 -4.21 6.07 -5.99
CA LEU A 59 -5.36 5.36 -5.42
C LEU A 59 -6.15 4.57 -6.48
N ARG A 60 -6.13 5.02 -7.74
CA ARG A 60 -6.72 4.26 -8.86
C ARG A 60 -6.00 2.93 -9.05
N THR A 61 -4.68 2.97 -9.18
CA THR A 61 -3.86 1.76 -9.37
C THR A 61 -3.96 0.82 -8.17
N LEU A 62 -4.02 1.36 -6.95
CA LEU A 62 -4.32 0.58 -5.75
C LEU A 62 -5.68 -0.11 -5.86
N GLY A 63 -6.73 0.62 -6.24
CA GLY A 63 -8.07 0.06 -6.43
C GLY A 63 -8.12 -1.06 -7.46
N GLU A 64 -7.44 -0.88 -8.60
CA GLU A 64 -7.31 -1.90 -9.65
C GLU A 64 -6.61 -3.17 -9.12
N ALA A 65 -5.51 -3.00 -8.36
CA ALA A 65 -4.81 -4.12 -7.74
C ALA A 65 -5.68 -4.86 -6.72
N LEU A 66 -6.43 -4.15 -5.88
CA LEU A 66 -7.35 -4.77 -4.90
C LEU A 66 -8.44 -5.59 -5.58
N VAL A 67 -9.03 -5.08 -6.66
CA VAL A 67 -10.03 -5.81 -7.46
C VAL A 67 -9.41 -7.07 -8.07
N ALA A 68 -8.23 -6.97 -8.68
CA ALA A 68 -7.51 -8.10 -9.25
C ALA A 68 -7.16 -9.18 -8.20
N LEU A 69 -6.85 -8.77 -6.97
CA LEU A 69 -6.53 -9.66 -5.87
C LEU A 69 -7.75 -10.23 -5.13
N GLY A 70 -8.97 -9.76 -5.46
CA GLY A 70 -10.17 -10.05 -4.68
C GLY A 70 -10.08 -9.55 -3.23
N ALA A 71 -9.23 -8.55 -2.98
CA ALA A 71 -8.93 -8.01 -1.67
C ALA A 71 -9.74 -6.75 -1.36
N ARG A 72 -9.76 -6.33 -0.10
CA ARG A 72 -10.41 -5.10 0.35
C ARG A 72 -9.48 -4.31 1.27
N LEU A 73 -9.38 -3.01 1.02
CA LEU A 73 -8.69 -2.08 1.91
C LEU A 73 -9.63 -1.61 3.04
N ALA A 74 -9.12 -1.59 4.27
CA ALA A 74 -9.76 -0.99 5.42
C ALA A 74 -8.72 -0.15 6.17
N PHE A 75 -9.03 1.12 6.45
CA PHE A 75 -8.18 1.99 7.27
C PHE A 75 -9.04 2.91 8.11
N THR A 76 -8.48 3.36 9.23
CA THR A 76 -9.09 4.30 10.17
C THR A 76 -8.13 5.45 10.40
N LEU A 77 -8.66 6.68 10.48
CA LEU A 77 -7.89 7.86 10.86
C LEU A 77 -7.99 8.09 12.37
N GLY A 78 -6.90 8.53 12.98
CA GLY A 78 -6.84 8.97 14.37
C GLY A 78 -6.06 10.27 14.47
N ASP A 79 -6.07 10.88 15.66
CA ASP A 79 -5.34 12.13 15.88
C ASP A 79 -3.82 11.88 15.82
N ALA A 80 -3.09 12.81 15.19
CA ALA A 80 -1.65 12.71 14.98
C ALA A 80 -0.83 12.84 16.28
N GLU A 81 -1.39 13.54 17.28
CA GLU A 81 -0.87 13.55 18.64
C GLU A 81 -1.74 12.62 19.45
N GLY A 82 -1.16 11.48 19.88
CA GLY A 82 -1.91 10.37 20.45
C GLY A 82 -3.03 10.81 21.37
N SER A 83 -4.27 10.60 20.93
CA SER A 83 -5.45 10.68 21.77
C SER A 83 -5.37 9.53 22.77
N ALA A 84 -4.68 9.81 23.88
CA ALA A 84 -4.90 9.12 25.12
C ALA A 84 -6.40 9.19 25.43
N SER A 85 -7.02 8.01 25.38
CA SER A 85 -8.26 7.64 26.04
C SER A 85 -9.52 8.43 25.67
N ALA A 86 -10.39 7.77 24.90
CA ALA A 86 -11.83 7.94 25.05
C ALA A 86 -12.51 6.56 25.06
N LEU A 87 -12.20 5.76 26.08
CA LEU A 87 -13.08 4.69 26.57
C LEU A 87 -13.02 4.66 28.11
N THR A 88 -13.79 5.54 28.73
CA THR A 88 -14.43 5.35 30.04
C THR A 88 -15.86 5.81 29.87
#